data_AF-A0A376AJV4-F1
#
_entry.id   AF-A0A376AJV4-F1
#
_cell.length_a   1.000
_cell.length_b   1.000
_cell.length_c   1.000
_cell.angle_alpha   90.00
_cell.angle_beta   90.00
_cell.angle_gamma   90.00
#
_symmetry.space_group_name_H-M   'P 1'
#
loop_
_entity.id
_entity.type
_entity.pdbx_description
1 polymer ?
#
loop_
_entity_poly.entity_id
_entity_poly.type
_entity_poly.pdbx_seq_one_letter_code
_entity_poly.pdbx_strand_id
1 'polypeptide(L)'
;MSMATLTIDELKSQARRLRDAMSGGGTPVTHSAALELVAKSHGARDWNTISALAARSDNAEPAPVAVGAVVSGEYLGQRFRGKVLSLSRLSQSSYYAITLHFDDPVDVVTFDSFSAFRQRVTATIDGKGVSPRHTSNGRPHLVLDL
;
A
#
# COMPACT_ATOMS: atom_id res chain seq x y z
N MET A 1 17.31 4.51 -20.57
CA MET A 1 17.31 4.08 -19.15
C MET A 1 15.93 4.34 -18.61
N SER A 2 15.18 3.28 -18.30
CA SER A 2 13.78 3.36 -17.88
C SER A 2 13.69 4.09 -16.55
N MET A 3 13.02 5.25 -16.48
CA MET A 3 12.51 5.76 -15.22
C MET A 3 11.45 4.76 -14.77
N ALA A 4 11.88 3.76 -14.01
CA ALA A 4 10.97 2.93 -13.24
C ALA A 4 10.09 3.90 -12.44
N THR A 5 8.78 3.75 -12.57
CA THR A 5 7.72 4.50 -11.88
C THR A 5 7.81 4.21 -10.38
N LEU A 6 8.88 4.70 -9.74
CA LEU A 6 9.14 4.53 -8.33
C LEU A 6 8.29 5.52 -7.55
N THR A 7 7.59 4.98 -6.58
CA THR A 7 6.72 5.73 -5.69
C THR A 7 7.50 6.29 -4.52
N ILE A 8 6.94 7.30 -3.86
CA ILE A 8 7.62 7.96 -2.73
C ILE A 8 7.87 6.98 -1.57
N ASP A 9 6.96 6.02 -1.36
CA ASP A 9 7.12 5.00 -0.33
C ASP A 9 8.27 4.04 -0.63
N GLU A 10 8.47 3.65 -1.89
CA GLU A 10 9.61 2.84 -2.31
C GLU A 10 10.92 3.60 -2.12
N LEU A 11 10.95 4.88 -2.48
CA LEU A 11 12.13 5.73 -2.27
C LEU A 11 12.46 5.91 -0.78
N LYS A 12 11.44 6.12 0.08
CA LYS A 12 11.62 6.18 1.54
C LYS A 12 12.10 4.85 2.12
N SER A 13 11.54 3.73 1.64
CA SER A 13 11.97 2.38 2.03
C SER A 13 13.42 2.11 1.63
N GLN A 14 13.83 2.56 0.44
CA GLN A 14 15.23 2.49 0.00
C GLN A 14 16.14 3.35 0.89
N ALA A 15 15.73 4.58 1.24
CA ALA A 15 16.50 5.44 2.13
C ALA A 15 16.66 4.84 3.55
N ARG A 16 15.62 4.17 4.07
CA ARG A 16 15.70 3.44 5.34
C ARG A 16 16.72 2.30 5.27
N ARG A 17 16.63 1.43 4.25
CA ARG A 17 17.58 0.33 4.05
C ARG A 17 19.01 0.82 3.88
N LEU A 18 19.21 1.91 3.12
CA LEU A 18 20.52 2.53 2.92
C LEU A 18 21.11 3.02 4.25
N ARG A 19 20.30 3.72 5.05
CA ARG A 19 20.72 4.20 6.37
C ARG A 19 21.15 3.06 7.28
N ASP A 20 20.35 1.99 7.34
CA ASP A 20 20.65 0.83 8.19
C ASP A 20 21.96 0.14 7.75
N ALA A 21 22.18 0.00 6.44
CA ALA A 21 23.42 -0.55 5.88
C ALA A 21 24.65 0.34 6.19
N MET A 22 24.52 1.66 6.04
CA MET A 22 25.61 2.60 6.33
C MET A 22 25.95 2.65 7.82
N SER A 23 24.94 2.53 8.70
CA SER A 23 25.17 2.40 10.14
C SER A 23 25.90 1.11 10.49
N GLY A 24 25.56 -0.01 9.85
CA GLY A 24 26.27 -1.28 10.03
C GLY A 24 27.71 -1.25 9.52
N GLY A 25 27.98 -0.46 8.47
CA GLY A 25 29.32 -0.24 7.91
C GLY A 25 30.17 0.83 8.62
N GLY A 26 29.73 1.34 9.78
CA GLY A 26 30.50 2.30 10.57
C GLY A 26 30.48 3.75 10.07
N THR A 27 29.62 4.07 9.09
CA THR A 27 29.43 5.44 8.57
C THR A 27 27.97 5.87 8.75
N PRO A 28 27.50 6.12 9.99
CA PRO A 28 26.10 6.46 10.23
C PRO A 28 25.72 7.76 9.52
N VAL A 29 24.62 7.73 8.77
CA VAL A 29 24.04 8.90 8.10
C VAL A 29 22.69 9.25 8.70
N THR A 30 22.32 10.54 8.64
CA THR A 30 20.98 10.98 9.01
C THR A 30 19.95 10.47 8.00
N HIS A 31 18.67 10.44 8.39
CA HIS A 31 17.60 10.04 7.47
C HIS A 31 17.52 10.95 6.25
N SER A 32 17.63 12.27 6.46
CA SER A 32 17.65 13.25 5.37
C SER A 32 18.83 13.05 4.42
N ALA A 33 20.03 12.76 4.95
CA ALA A 33 21.18 12.46 4.11
C ALA A 33 20.98 11.18 3.27
N ALA A 34 20.35 10.15 3.84
CA ALA A 34 20.00 8.94 3.09
C ALA A 34 18.99 9.21 1.96
N LEU A 35 18.00 10.09 2.18
CA LEU A 35 17.06 10.51 1.13
C LEU A 35 17.77 11.24 -0.02
N GLU A 36 18.70 12.14 0.30
CA GLU A 36 19.51 12.84 -0.70
C GLU A 36 20.41 11.89 -1.51
N LEU A 37 21.01 10.89 -0.85
CA LEU A 37 21.81 9.86 -1.53
C LEU A 37 20.97 9.00 -2.48
N VAL A 38 19.75 8.64 -2.06
CA VAL A 38 18.79 7.94 -2.92
C VAL A 38 18.39 8.81 -4.11
N ALA A 39 18.13 10.11 -3.91
CA ALA A 39 17.81 11.01 -5.02
C ALA A 39 18.93 11.05 -6.07
N LYS A 40 20.18 11.19 -5.60
CA LYS A 40 21.37 11.21 -6.47
C LYS A 40 21.60 9.90 -7.20
N SER A 41 21.37 8.75 -6.56
CA SER A 41 21.53 7.44 -7.22
C SER A 41 20.52 7.20 -8.34
N HIS A 42 19.35 7.84 -8.26
CA HIS A 42 18.33 7.88 -9.30
C HIS A 42 18.51 9.04 -10.30
N GLY A 43 19.60 9.79 -10.23
CA GLY A 43 19.93 10.88 -11.16
C GLY A 43 19.17 12.19 -10.91
N ALA A 44 18.46 12.31 -9.79
CA ALA A 44 17.83 13.56 -9.39
C ALA A 44 18.80 14.46 -8.60
N ARG A 45 18.58 15.77 -8.66
CA ARG A 45 19.44 16.77 -7.98
C ARG A 45 19.38 16.64 -6.46
N ASP A 46 18.16 16.45 -5.94
CA ASP A 46 17.84 16.42 -4.52
C ASP A 46 16.54 15.63 -4.27
N TRP A 47 16.26 15.37 -2.99
CA TRP A 47 15.05 14.68 -2.56
C TRP A 47 13.77 15.38 -3.03
N ASN A 48 13.74 16.71 -2.99
CA ASN A 48 12.55 17.48 -3.40
C ASN A 48 12.22 17.27 -4.87
N THR A 49 13.24 17.19 -5.73
CA THR A 49 13.09 16.95 -7.16
C THR A 49 12.52 15.57 -7.42
N ILE A 50 13.12 14.51 -6.86
CA ILE A 50 12.64 13.14 -7.11
C ILE A 50 11.28 12.87 -6.49
N SER A 51 11.00 13.44 -5.31
CA SER A 51 9.69 13.30 -4.67
C SER A 51 8.60 14.03 -5.47
N ALA A 52 8.87 15.23 -6.01
CA ALA A 52 7.93 15.91 -6.90
C ALA A 52 7.67 15.10 -8.17
N LEU A 53 8.71 14.49 -8.77
CA LEU A 53 8.57 13.65 -9.96
C LEU A 53 7.76 12.38 -9.69
N ALA A 54 7.99 11.73 -8.54
CA ALA A 54 7.27 10.54 -8.09
C ALA A 54 5.82 10.84 -7.65
N ALA A 55 5.54 12.08 -7.22
CA ALA A 55 4.20 12.53 -6.85
C ALA A 55 3.30 12.83 -8.05
N ARG A 56 3.83 12.92 -9.28
CA ARG A 56 3.02 13.18 -10.48
C ARG A 56 2.06 12.00 -10.73
N SER A 57 0.78 12.32 -10.99
CA SER A 57 -0.27 11.33 -11.27
C SER A 57 0.05 10.41 -12.45
N ASP A 58 0.87 10.86 -13.40
CA ASP A 58 1.26 10.07 -14.57
C ASP A 58 2.17 8.88 -14.22
N ASN A 59 2.82 8.92 -13.04
CA ASN A 59 3.60 7.82 -12.47
C ASN A 59 2.79 6.97 -11.47
N ALA A 60 1.49 7.26 -11.30
CA ALA A 60 0.62 6.47 -10.46
C ALA A 60 0.27 5.16 -11.17
N GLU A 61 0.45 4.03 -10.48
CA GLU A 61 -0.21 2.81 -10.95
C GLU A 61 -1.72 3.06 -11.03
N PRO A 62 -2.40 2.59 -12.09
CA PRO A 62 -3.83 2.72 -12.21
C PRO A 62 -4.51 2.10 -10.98
N ALA A 63 -5.64 2.70 -10.58
CA ALA A 63 -6.42 2.16 -9.48
C ALA A 63 -6.79 0.70 -9.77
N PRO A 64 -6.62 -0.22 -8.80
CA PRO A 64 -6.88 -1.65 -9.01
C PRO A 64 -8.35 -1.94 -9.35
N VAL A 65 -9.26 -1.09 -8.88
CA VAL A 65 -10.71 -1.23 -9.05
C VAL A 65 -11.36 0.15 -9.19
N ALA A 66 -12.60 0.17 -9.69
CA ALA A 66 -13.41 1.38 -9.78
C ALA A 66 -14.45 1.44 -8.67
N VAL A 67 -14.83 2.66 -8.27
CA VAL A 67 -16.01 2.87 -7.41
C VAL A 67 -17.26 2.36 -8.14
N GLY A 68 -18.12 1.62 -7.43
CA GLY A 68 -19.30 0.96 -7.97
C GLY A 68 -19.04 -0.44 -8.53
N ALA A 69 -17.77 -0.85 -8.69
CA ALA A 69 -17.45 -2.20 -9.15
C ALA A 69 -17.89 -3.26 -8.13
N VAL A 70 -18.34 -4.41 -8.64
CA VAL A 70 -18.56 -5.62 -7.85
C VAL A 70 -17.23 -6.36 -7.78
N VAL A 71 -16.80 -6.69 -6.58
CA VAL A 71 -15.52 -7.34 -6.29
C VAL A 71 -15.74 -8.55 -5.38
N SER A 72 -14.86 -9.54 -5.50
CA SER A 72 -14.75 -10.65 -4.56
C SER A 72 -13.34 -10.72 -4.00
N GLY A 73 -13.17 -11.51 -2.95
CA GLY A 73 -11.86 -11.72 -2.36
C GLY A 73 -11.93 -12.34 -0.98
N GLU A 74 -10.88 -12.11 -0.20
CA GLU A 74 -10.74 -12.57 1.18
C GLU A 74 -10.56 -11.37 2.11
N TYR A 75 -11.38 -11.26 3.15
CA TYR A 75 -11.24 -10.28 4.22
C TYR A 75 -11.05 -11.01 5.55
N LEU A 76 -9.89 -10.83 6.18
CA LEU A 76 -9.51 -11.48 7.44
C LEU A 76 -9.68 -13.01 7.44
N GLY A 77 -9.40 -13.67 6.31
CA GLY A 77 -9.59 -15.12 6.19
C GLY A 77 -10.90 -15.55 5.53
N GLN A 78 -11.85 -14.63 5.35
CA GLN A 78 -13.23 -14.94 5.01
C GLN A 78 -13.56 -14.48 3.59
N ARG A 79 -14.18 -15.37 2.81
CA ARG A 79 -14.61 -15.05 1.46
C ARG A 79 -15.74 -14.04 1.49
N PHE A 80 -15.66 -13.05 0.61
CA PHE A 80 -16.72 -12.06 0.45
C PHE A 80 -17.02 -11.80 -1.03
N ARG A 81 -18.22 -11.28 -1.27
CA ARG A 81 -18.63 -10.60 -2.50
C ARG A 81 -19.28 -9.29 -2.10
N GLY A 82 -18.99 -8.22 -2.83
CA GLY A 82 -19.53 -6.91 -2.49
C GLY A 82 -19.22 -5.83 -3.51
N LYS A 83 -19.60 -4.60 -3.16
CA LYS A 83 -19.40 -3.41 -4.00
C LYS A 83 -18.39 -2.46 -3.39
N VAL A 84 -17.61 -1.82 -4.26
CA VAL A 84 -16.71 -0.72 -3.89
C VAL A 84 -17.54 0.55 -3.72
N LEU A 85 -17.65 1.05 -2.49
CA LEU A 85 -18.36 2.31 -2.20
C LEU A 85 -17.48 3.53 -2.36
N SER A 86 -16.20 3.41 -2.02
CA SER A 86 -15.24 4.50 -2.18
C SER A 86 -13.85 3.94 -2.45
N LEU A 87 -13.08 4.65 -3.27
CA LEU A 87 -11.67 4.40 -3.47
C LEU A 87 -10.95 5.74 -3.52
N SER A 88 -9.97 5.93 -2.64
CA SER A 88 -9.17 7.15 -2.59
C SER A 88 -7.71 6.80 -2.43
N ARG A 89 -6.85 7.35 -3.28
CA ARG A 89 -5.40 7.17 -3.15
C ARG A 89 -4.91 7.84 -1.87
N LEU A 90 -4.13 7.11 -1.07
CA LEU A 90 -3.45 7.67 0.09
C LEU A 90 -2.29 8.54 -0.41
N SER A 91 -2.25 9.78 0.08
CA SER A 91 -1.41 10.86 -0.44
C SER A 91 0.00 10.40 -0.83
N GLN A 92 0.38 10.62 -2.09
CA GLN A 92 1.72 10.37 -2.62
C GLN A 92 2.23 8.90 -2.48
N SER A 93 1.36 7.92 -2.24
CA SER A 93 1.72 6.51 -2.07
C SER A 93 1.20 5.61 -3.20
N SER A 94 1.62 4.34 -3.24
CA SER A 94 1.01 3.29 -4.07
C SER A 94 -0.25 2.69 -3.46
N TYR A 95 -0.68 3.20 -2.31
CA TYR A 95 -1.78 2.63 -1.55
C TYR A 95 -3.08 3.40 -1.77
N TYR A 96 -4.18 2.66 -1.67
CA TYR A 96 -5.53 3.15 -1.78
C TYR A 96 -6.30 2.79 -0.51
N ALA A 97 -7.05 3.75 0.02
CA ALA A 97 -8.10 3.48 0.98
C ALA A 97 -9.36 3.08 0.21
N ILE A 98 -9.84 1.86 0.47
CA ILE A 98 -11.03 1.27 -0.16
C ILE A 98 -12.11 1.07 0.90
N THR A 99 -13.34 1.44 0.58
CA THR A 99 -14.52 1.07 1.38
C THR A 99 -15.34 0.08 0.60
N LEU A 100 -15.57 -1.08 1.19
CA LEU A 100 -16.34 -2.18 0.62
C LEU A 100 -17.67 -2.32 1.37
N HIS A 101 -18.71 -2.70 0.64
CA HIS A 101 -19.97 -3.15 1.18
C HIS A 101 -20.26 -4.55 0.68
N PHE A 102 -20.25 -5.52 1.59
CA PHE A 102 -20.52 -6.91 1.28
C PHE A 102 -22.01 -7.11 1.01
N ASP A 103 -22.32 -7.96 0.03
CA ASP A 103 -23.71 -8.30 -0.33
C ASP A 103 -24.42 -8.92 0.89
N ASP A 104 -23.75 -9.86 1.54
CA ASP A 104 -24.17 -10.47 2.81
C ASP A 104 -23.19 -10.08 3.94
N PRO A 105 -23.68 -9.88 5.19
CA PRO A 105 -22.79 -9.67 6.32
C PRO A 105 -21.82 -10.84 6.50
N VAL A 106 -20.52 -10.55 6.51
CA VAL A 106 -19.47 -11.55 6.67
C VAL A 106 -19.07 -11.62 8.14
N ASP A 107 -19.07 -12.81 8.74
CA ASP A 107 -18.48 -13.00 10.06
C ASP A 107 -16.96 -12.98 9.94
N VAL A 108 -16.30 -11.99 10.53
CA VAL A 108 -14.85 -11.79 10.39
C VAL A 108 -14.03 -12.50 11.46
N VAL A 109 -14.67 -13.35 12.26
CA VAL A 109 -14.05 -14.14 13.31
C VAL A 109 -14.06 -15.62 12.89
N THR A 110 -13.01 -16.34 13.26
CA THR A 110 -12.81 -17.75 12.88
C THR A 110 -13.04 -18.74 14.04
N PHE A 111 -13.35 -18.26 15.24
CA PHE A 111 -13.59 -19.10 16.43
C PHE A 111 -15.08 -19.25 16.72
N ASP A 112 -15.53 -20.48 16.97
CA ASP A 112 -16.96 -20.80 17.19
C ASP A 112 -17.58 -20.12 18.42
N SER A 113 -16.76 -19.62 19.35
CA SER A 113 -17.26 -18.98 20.59
C SER A 113 -17.61 -17.50 20.43
N PHE A 114 -17.38 -16.88 19.27
CA PHE A 114 -17.66 -15.46 19.06
C PHE A 114 -17.86 -15.11 17.58
N SER A 115 -18.91 -14.32 17.29
CA SER A 115 -19.18 -13.79 15.95
C SER A 115 -18.99 -12.28 15.91
N ALA A 116 -18.39 -11.77 14.83
CA ALA A 116 -18.36 -10.35 14.53
C ALA A 116 -18.71 -10.11 13.06
N PHE A 117 -20.00 -9.95 12.79
CA PHE A 117 -20.46 -9.63 11.45
C PHE A 117 -20.04 -8.21 11.04
N ARG A 118 -19.57 -8.09 9.81
CA ARG A 118 -19.28 -6.82 9.13
C ARG A 118 -19.94 -6.85 7.77
N GLN A 119 -20.72 -5.82 7.48
CA GLN A 119 -21.28 -5.62 6.14
C GLN A 119 -20.58 -4.49 5.39
N ARG A 120 -19.94 -3.56 6.11
CA ARG A 120 -19.15 -2.48 5.54
C ARG A 120 -17.80 -2.41 6.22
N VAL A 121 -16.74 -2.36 5.41
CA VAL A 121 -15.37 -2.32 5.90
C VAL A 121 -14.57 -1.30 5.12
N THR A 122 -13.61 -0.67 5.80
CA THR A 122 -12.61 0.19 5.17
C THR A 122 -11.25 -0.44 5.38
N ALA A 123 -10.48 -0.52 4.31
CA ALA A 123 -9.16 -1.13 4.29
C ALA A 123 -8.20 -0.32 3.44
N THR A 124 -6.92 -0.63 3.58
CA THR A 124 -5.87 -0.12 2.69
C THR A 124 -5.40 -1.26 1.80
N ILE A 125 -5.30 -1.00 0.50
CA ILE A 125 -4.79 -1.94 -0.52
C ILE A 125 -3.71 -1.27 -1.36
N ASP A 126 -2.80 -2.04 -1.94
CA ASP A 126 -1.86 -1.59 -2.97
C ASP A 126 -2.50 -1.62 -4.38
N GLY A 127 -1.72 -1.32 -5.41
CA GLY A 127 -2.13 -1.39 -6.81
C GLY A 127 -2.51 -2.79 -7.31
N LYS A 128 -2.27 -3.84 -6.52
CA LYS A 128 -2.64 -5.23 -6.81
C LYS A 128 -3.86 -5.69 -6.01
N GLY A 129 -4.50 -4.79 -5.24
CA GLY A 129 -5.65 -5.15 -4.42
C GLY A 129 -5.30 -5.89 -3.13
N VAL A 130 -4.04 -5.86 -2.70
CA VAL A 130 -3.55 -6.57 -1.50
C VAL A 130 -3.29 -5.59 -0.38
N SER A 131 -3.75 -5.91 0.83
CA SER A 131 -3.47 -5.08 2.00
C SER A 131 -2.02 -5.22 2.47
N PRO A 132 -1.31 -4.12 2.75
CA PRO A 132 0.03 -4.19 3.34
C PRO A 132 0.02 -4.68 4.80
N ARG A 133 -1.14 -4.62 5.47
CA ARG A 133 -1.29 -5.09 6.85
C ARG A 133 -1.58 -6.59 6.86
N HIS A 134 -0.88 -7.28 7.75
CA HIS A 134 -1.02 -8.72 7.96
C HIS A 134 -1.60 -9.00 9.33
N THR A 135 -2.42 -10.05 9.41
CA THR A 135 -2.92 -10.59 10.66
C THR A 135 -1.79 -11.33 11.39
N SER A 136 -2.02 -11.74 12.64
CA SER A 136 -1.03 -12.47 13.44
C SER A 136 -0.55 -13.78 12.80
N ASN A 137 -1.32 -14.37 11.88
CA ASN A 137 -0.95 -15.57 11.14
C ASN A 137 -0.17 -15.29 9.83
N GLY A 138 0.21 -14.04 9.58
CA GLY A 138 0.99 -13.64 8.41
C GLY A 138 0.19 -13.49 7.12
N ARG A 139 -1.15 -13.57 7.14
CA ARG A 139 -1.99 -13.31 5.96
C ARG A 139 -2.41 -11.84 5.84
N PRO A 140 -2.46 -11.26 4.63
CA PRO A 140 -3.01 -9.92 4.41
C PRO A 140 -4.43 -9.78 4.94
N HIS A 141 -4.79 -8.59 5.44
CA HIS A 141 -6.14 -8.33 5.95
C HIS A 141 -7.21 -8.35 4.87
N LEU A 142 -6.85 -7.93 3.65
CA LEU A 142 -7.74 -7.88 2.50
C LEU A 142 -6.95 -8.28 1.26
N VAL A 143 -7.53 -9.14 0.45
CA VAL A 143 -7.04 -9.52 -0.88
C VAL A 143 -8.25 -9.48 -1.82
N LEU A 144 -8.15 -8.71 -2.90
CA LEU A 144 -9.15 -8.71 -3.98
C LEU A 144 -8.78 -9.76 -5.03
N ASP A 145 -9.79 -10.42 -5.58
CA ASP A 145 -9.65 -11.25 -6.78
C ASP A 145 -9.72 -10.32 -8.01
N LEU A 146 -8.57 -9.89 -8.54
CA LEU A 146 -8.44 -8.99 -9.70
C LEU A 146 -7.96 -9.72 -10.97
#